data_AF-A0A653UC02-F1
#
_entry.id   AF-A0A653UC02-F1
#
_cell.length_a   1.000
_cell.length_b   1.000
_cell.length_c   1.000
_cell.angle_alpha   90.00
_cell.angle_beta   90.00
_cell.angle_gamma   90.00
#
_symmetry.space_group_name_H-M   'P 1'
#
loop_
_entity.id
_entity.type
_entity.pdbx_description
1 polymer ?
#
loop_
_entity_poly.entity_id
_entity_poly.type
_entity_poly.pdbx_seq_one_letter_code
_entity_poly.pdbx_strand_id
1 'polypeptide(L)'
;MRNLRRWGAQGYRGTPRVLASSGASGAVGAGCVAEARGDRAGDRVLSGSVPHCPPAAVQYAAVEAFTEQSYVECDVQVAGFARARALVLENQGRLGWTDAAPADGAFYFWAKPGEAMLARCGTSTAYCEALLERARVALTPGADVDTAHGEQYVRLSFAAG
;
A
#
# COMPACT_ATOMS: atom_id res chain seq x y z
N MET A 1 1.51 20.37 -9.65
CA MET A 1 2.98 20.27 -9.75
C MET A 1 3.65 21.27 -8.79
N ARG A 2 3.77 20.92 -7.50
CA ARG A 2 4.69 21.54 -6.51
C ARG A 2 4.54 20.73 -5.22
N ASN A 3 5.67 20.47 -4.55
CA ASN A 3 5.80 19.90 -3.19
C ASN A 3 6.20 18.41 -3.01
N LEU A 4 7.02 17.85 -3.90
CA LEU A 4 7.77 16.59 -3.65
C LEU A 4 9.27 16.81 -3.36
N ARG A 5 9.69 18.05 -3.05
CA ARG A 5 11.09 18.37 -2.74
C ARG A 5 11.26 18.69 -1.26
N ARG A 6 11.31 17.68 -0.38
CA ARG A 6 11.85 17.88 0.97
C ARG A 6 12.42 16.64 1.68
N TRP A 7 12.76 15.58 0.96
CA TRP A 7 13.47 14.44 1.55
C TRP A 7 14.83 14.22 0.84
N GLY A 8 15.90 14.44 1.63
CA GLY A 8 17.29 14.01 1.47
C GLY A 8 17.85 13.76 0.08
N ALA A 9 18.31 14.80 -0.60
CA ALA A 9 19.29 14.65 -1.68
C ALA A 9 20.71 14.63 -1.07
N GLN A 10 21.18 13.43 -0.71
CA GLN A 10 22.60 13.16 -0.50
C GLN A 10 23.11 12.37 -1.70
N GLY A 11 24.19 12.87 -2.30
CA GLY A 11 24.49 12.70 -3.72
C GLY A 11 24.67 11.26 -4.18
N TYR A 12 23.92 10.89 -5.22
CA TYR A 12 24.24 9.78 -6.11
C TYR A 12 24.40 10.34 -7.53
N ARG A 13 25.64 10.39 -8.03
CA ARG A 13 25.93 10.61 -9.45
C ARG A 13 25.78 9.27 -10.19
N GLY A 14 24.55 8.96 -10.56
CA GLY A 14 24.21 7.85 -11.46
C GLY A 14 22.87 8.17 -12.11
N THR A 15 22.72 7.90 -13.41
CA THR A 15 21.43 8.02 -14.09
C THR A 15 20.38 7.19 -13.33
N PRO A 16 19.18 7.72 -13.04
CA PRO A 16 18.18 6.97 -12.29
C PRO A 16 17.73 5.77 -13.12
N ARG A 17 18.12 4.57 -12.69
CA ARG A 17 17.52 3.31 -13.15
C ARG A 17 16.15 3.22 -12.49
N VAL A 18 15.10 3.50 -13.26
CA VAL A 18 13.72 3.36 -12.77
C VAL A 18 13.28 1.93 -13.07
N LEU A 19 13.11 1.15 -12.01
CA LEU A 19 12.44 -0.15 -12.04
C LEU A 19 11.00 0.07 -11.56
N ALA A 20 10.01 -0.32 -12.36
CA ALA A 20 8.62 -0.28 -11.95
C ALA A 20 8.09 -1.71 -11.84
N SER A 21 7.52 -2.05 -10.69
CA SER A 21 6.82 -3.31 -10.47
C SER A 21 5.30 -3.04 -10.41
N SER A 22 4.52 -3.95 -10.99
CA SER A 22 3.07 -3.99 -10.80
C SER A 22 2.66 -5.40 -10.38
N GLY A 23 1.62 -5.50 -9.55
CA GLY A 23 1.09 -6.77 -9.09
C GLY A 23 -0.43 -6.68 -8.90
N ALA A 24 -1.16 -7.63 -9.48
CA ALA A 24 -2.61 -7.73 -9.39
C ALA A 24 -3.04 -8.58 -8.17
N SER A 25 -2.56 -8.23 -6.98
CA SER A 25 -2.75 -9.06 -5.78
C SER A 25 -4.21 -9.19 -5.29
N GLY A 26 -5.15 -8.41 -5.85
CA GLY A 26 -6.56 -8.38 -5.44
C GLY A 26 -7.52 -9.25 -6.25
N ALA A 27 -7.10 -9.80 -7.39
CA ALA A 27 -7.99 -10.60 -8.28
C ALA A 27 -7.26 -11.80 -8.91
N VAL A 28 -6.07 -11.59 -9.49
CA VAL A 28 -5.22 -12.64 -10.06
C VAL A 28 -3.78 -12.32 -9.70
N GLY A 29 -3.15 -13.11 -8.83
CA GLY A 29 -1.82 -12.84 -8.26
C GLY A 29 -0.64 -12.94 -9.24
N ALA A 30 -0.68 -12.21 -10.36
CA ALA A 30 0.40 -12.04 -11.32
C ALA A 30 1.03 -10.65 -11.17
N GLY A 31 2.34 -10.57 -11.39
CA GLY A 31 3.07 -9.30 -11.42
C GLY A 31 4.06 -9.25 -12.58
N CYS A 32 4.38 -8.05 -13.01
CA CYS A 32 5.38 -7.81 -14.04
C CYS A 32 6.34 -6.71 -13.61
N VAL A 33 7.57 -6.83 -14.10
CA VAL A 33 8.64 -5.85 -13.92
C VAL A 33 8.89 -5.17 -15.25
N ALA A 34 8.77 -3.85 -15.29
CA ALA A 34 9.11 -3.05 -16.46
C ALA A 34 10.56 -2.53 -16.34
N GLU A 35 11.42 -2.98 -17.24
CA GLU A 35 12.85 -2.65 -17.23
C GLU A 35 13.28 -1.76 -18.41
N ALA A 36 14.18 -0.82 -18.14
CA ALA A 36 14.86 -0.08 -19.20
C ALA A 36 15.78 -1.02 -20.02
N ARG A 37 15.99 -0.69 -21.31
CA ARG A 37 16.59 -1.59 -22.33
C ARG A 37 17.99 -2.19 -22.02
N GLY A 38 18.64 -1.86 -20.91
CA GLY A 38 19.97 -2.33 -20.51
C GLY A 38 20.09 -3.31 -19.33
N ASP A 39 19.02 -3.57 -18.55
CA ASP A 39 19.10 -4.40 -17.31
C ASP A 39 18.55 -5.84 -17.46
N ARG A 40 17.90 -6.14 -18.61
CA ARG A 40 17.17 -7.39 -18.87
C ARG A 40 17.98 -8.68 -18.75
N ALA A 41 19.31 -8.61 -18.86
CA ALA A 41 20.17 -9.79 -18.76
C ALA A 41 20.34 -10.26 -17.31
N GLY A 42 20.46 -9.32 -16.37
CA GLY A 42 20.63 -9.64 -14.95
C GLY A 42 19.35 -10.21 -14.34
N ASP A 43 18.21 -9.55 -14.58
CA ASP A 43 16.91 -9.99 -14.06
C ASP A 43 16.51 -11.38 -14.61
N ARG A 44 16.80 -11.66 -15.88
CA ARG A 44 16.55 -12.98 -16.47
C ARG A 44 17.34 -14.10 -15.80
N VAL A 45 18.59 -13.85 -15.41
CA VAL A 45 19.42 -14.84 -14.71
C VAL A 45 18.86 -15.13 -13.32
N LEU A 46 18.45 -14.09 -12.58
CA LEU A 46 17.86 -14.23 -11.25
C LEU A 46 16.49 -14.91 -11.30
N SER A 47 15.63 -14.52 -12.23
CA SER A 47 14.30 -15.12 -12.43
C SER A 47 14.37 -16.61 -12.84
N GLY A 48 15.35 -17.01 -13.65
CA GLY A 48 15.51 -18.41 -14.07
C GLY A 48 16.12 -19.32 -13.00
N SER A 49 16.80 -18.76 -12.00
CA SER A 49 17.54 -19.51 -10.98
C SER A 49 16.85 -19.55 -9.61
N VAL A 50 16.11 -18.50 -9.21
CA VAL A 50 15.50 -18.41 -7.88
C VAL A 50 14.03 -18.87 -7.89
N PRO A 51 13.08 -18.20 -8.59
CA PRO A 51 11.71 -18.70 -8.72
C PRO A 51 11.53 -19.68 -9.89
N HIS A 52 12.50 -19.77 -10.81
CA HIS A 52 12.45 -20.47 -12.10
C HIS A 52 11.43 -19.87 -13.09
N CYS A 53 10.15 -19.80 -12.71
CA CYS A 53 9.09 -19.13 -13.44
C CYS A 53 7.89 -18.76 -12.53
N PRO A 54 7.04 -17.79 -12.91
CA PRO A 54 5.77 -17.55 -12.23
C PRO A 54 4.84 -18.77 -12.32
N PRO A 55 3.90 -19.00 -11.38
CA PRO A 55 2.98 -20.12 -11.43
C PRO A 55 2.18 -20.14 -12.74
N ALA A 56 2.31 -21.22 -13.52
CA ALA A 56 1.72 -21.31 -14.87
C ALA A 56 0.19 -21.09 -14.87
N ALA A 57 -0.53 -21.66 -13.90
CA ALA A 57 -1.97 -21.47 -13.76
C ALA A 57 -2.36 -19.97 -13.61
N VAL A 58 -1.56 -19.21 -12.87
CA VAL A 58 -1.77 -17.77 -12.65
C VAL A 58 -1.42 -16.98 -13.91
N GLN A 59 -0.42 -17.39 -14.66
CA GLN A 59 -0.10 -16.78 -15.96
C GLN A 59 -1.27 -16.91 -16.94
N TYR A 60 -1.90 -18.09 -17.02
CA TYR A 60 -3.08 -18.28 -17.86
C TYR A 60 -4.28 -17.44 -17.39
N ALA A 61 -4.56 -17.43 -16.08
CA ALA A 61 -5.64 -16.61 -15.53
C ALA A 61 -5.41 -15.10 -15.72
N ALA A 62 -4.15 -14.64 -15.69
CA ALA A 62 -3.82 -13.23 -15.82
C ALA A 62 -4.10 -12.66 -17.22
N VAL A 63 -4.12 -13.52 -18.26
CA VAL A 63 -4.50 -13.10 -19.61
C VAL A 63 -5.98 -12.66 -19.64
N GLU A 64 -6.85 -13.37 -18.91
CA GLU A 64 -8.28 -13.06 -18.86
C GLU A 64 -8.57 -11.74 -18.11
N ALA A 65 -7.65 -11.28 -17.26
CA ALA A 65 -7.77 -10.00 -16.57
C ALA A 65 -7.78 -8.78 -17.51
N PHE A 66 -7.43 -8.95 -18.79
CA PHE A 66 -7.44 -7.90 -19.82
C PHE A 66 -8.73 -7.88 -20.67
N THR A 67 -9.75 -8.65 -20.30
CA THR A 67 -11.06 -8.59 -20.95
C THR A 67 -11.87 -7.37 -20.52
N GLU A 68 -12.76 -6.89 -21.39
CA GLU A 68 -13.74 -5.83 -21.07
C GLU A 68 -14.53 -6.15 -19.79
N GLN A 69 -14.95 -7.40 -19.64
CA GLN A 69 -15.69 -7.83 -18.44
C GLN A 69 -14.84 -7.69 -17.17
N SER A 70 -13.57 -8.11 -17.20
CA SER A 70 -12.67 -7.93 -16.05
C SER A 70 -12.40 -6.46 -15.72
N TYR A 71 -12.38 -5.58 -16.72
CA TYR A 71 -12.29 -4.13 -16.46
C TYR A 71 -13.54 -3.59 -15.77
N VAL A 72 -14.74 -4.01 -16.19
CA VAL A 72 -15.99 -3.63 -15.52
C VAL A 72 -16.00 -4.10 -14.06
N GLU A 73 -15.55 -5.33 -13.79
CA GLU A 73 -15.43 -5.83 -12.42
C GLU A 73 -14.40 -5.03 -11.59
N CYS A 74 -13.26 -4.66 -12.19
CA CYS A 74 -12.28 -3.77 -11.55
C CYS A 74 -12.88 -2.41 -11.19
N ASP A 75 -13.66 -1.81 -12.08
CA ASP A 75 -14.30 -0.50 -11.85
C ASP A 75 -15.30 -0.55 -10.69
N VAL A 76 -16.03 -1.66 -10.53
CA VAL A 76 -16.91 -1.89 -9.38
C VAL A 76 -16.12 -1.90 -8.07
N GLN A 77 -14.97 -2.59 -8.05
CA GLN A 77 -14.08 -2.63 -6.88
C GLN A 77 -13.51 -1.23 -6.55
N VAL A 78 -13.04 -0.50 -7.56
CA VAL A 78 -12.55 0.88 -7.40
C VAL A 78 -13.64 1.78 -6.83
N ALA A 79 -14.87 1.68 -7.32
CA ALA A 79 -16.00 2.42 -6.78
C ALA A 79 -16.31 2.03 -5.32
N GLY A 80 -16.15 0.76 -4.95
CA GLY A 80 -16.22 0.29 -3.56
C GLY A 80 -15.20 0.98 -2.66
N PHE A 81 -13.93 0.95 -3.06
CA PHE A 81 -12.85 1.60 -2.32
C PHE A 81 -13.05 3.11 -2.22
N ALA A 82 -13.57 3.77 -3.26
CA ALA A 82 -13.88 5.20 -3.23
C ALA A 82 -14.96 5.53 -2.18
N ARG A 83 -16.01 4.72 -2.05
CA ARG A 83 -17.03 4.89 -1.00
C ARG A 83 -16.46 4.66 0.39
N ALA A 84 -15.69 3.58 0.58
CA ALA A 84 -15.09 3.28 1.87
C ALA A 84 -14.10 4.38 2.30
N ARG A 85 -13.30 4.90 1.36
CA ARG A 85 -12.42 6.05 1.57
C ARG A 85 -13.19 7.30 2.00
N ALA A 86 -14.30 7.62 1.33
CA ALA A 86 -15.12 8.78 1.69
C ALA A 86 -15.59 8.70 3.14
N LEU A 87 -16.09 7.54 3.57
CA LEU A 87 -16.51 7.31 4.96
C LEU A 87 -15.39 7.55 5.97
N VAL A 88 -14.17 7.07 5.68
CA VAL A 88 -13.01 7.27 6.56
C VAL A 88 -12.66 8.75 6.68
N LEU A 89 -12.61 9.47 5.56
CA LEU A 89 -12.25 10.88 5.52
C LEU A 89 -13.31 11.76 6.21
N GLU A 90 -14.60 11.48 5.98
CA GLU A 90 -15.71 12.18 6.63
C GLU A 90 -15.70 11.98 8.16
N ASN A 91 -15.24 10.83 8.63
CA ASN A 91 -15.19 10.50 10.06
C ASN A 91 -13.82 10.75 10.70
N GLN A 92 -12.81 11.20 9.96
CA GLN A 92 -11.45 11.43 10.48
C GLN A 92 -11.46 12.32 11.73
N GLY A 93 -12.21 13.42 11.70
CA GLY A 93 -12.33 14.33 12.83
C GLY A 93 -12.97 13.67 14.07
N ARG A 94 -13.94 12.78 13.88
CA ARG A 94 -14.61 12.04 14.96
C ARG A 94 -13.69 10.98 15.59
N LEU A 95 -12.79 10.41 14.80
CA LEU A 95 -11.74 9.51 15.26
C LEU A 95 -10.63 10.25 16.02
N GLY A 96 -10.57 11.58 15.88
CA GLY A 96 -9.49 12.39 16.44
C GLY A 96 -8.14 12.12 15.80
N TRP A 97 -8.13 11.61 14.56
CA TRP A 97 -6.91 11.29 13.83
C TRP A 97 -6.40 12.54 13.09
N THR A 98 -5.11 12.81 13.22
CA THR A 98 -4.43 13.99 12.69
C THR A 98 -3.29 13.59 11.76
N ASP A 99 -2.66 14.58 11.14
CA ASP A 99 -1.48 14.40 10.27
C ASP A 99 -1.64 13.28 9.24
N ALA A 100 -2.81 13.25 8.59
CA ALA A 100 -3.15 12.22 7.64
C ALA A 100 -2.49 12.48 6.28
N ALA A 101 -1.88 11.45 5.71
CA ALA A 101 -1.36 11.51 4.35
C ALA A 101 -2.51 11.60 3.34
N PRO A 102 -2.35 12.32 2.21
CA PRO A 102 -3.33 12.32 1.14
C PRO A 102 -3.60 10.90 0.63
N ALA A 103 -4.84 10.43 0.76
CA ALA A 103 -5.25 9.11 0.28
C ALA A 103 -5.54 9.15 -1.24
N ASP A 104 -4.60 9.59 -2.07
CA ASP A 104 -4.84 9.86 -3.50
C ASP A 104 -4.84 8.60 -4.38
N GLY A 105 -4.45 7.45 -3.81
CA GLY A 105 -4.44 6.14 -4.47
C GLY A 105 -4.28 5.00 -3.47
N ALA A 106 -4.35 3.77 -3.96
CA ALA A 106 -4.46 2.55 -3.15
C ALA A 106 -5.67 2.57 -2.19
N PHE A 107 -5.71 1.64 -1.23
CA PHE A 107 -6.83 1.43 -0.31
C PHE A 107 -6.42 1.56 1.17
N TYR A 108 -5.44 2.42 1.44
CA TYR A 108 -4.89 2.65 2.77
C TYR A 108 -5.10 4.09 3.24
N PHE A 109 -5.37 4.25 4.52
CA PHE A 109 -5.37 5.54 5.20
C PHE A 109 -4.29 5.54 6.29
N TRP A 110 -3.33 6.46 6.15
CA TRP A 110 -2.21 6.64 7.07
C TRP A 110 -2.40 7.91 7.88
N ALA A 111 -2.48 7.78 9.19
CA ALA A 111 -2.74 8.91 10.07
C ALA A 111 -2.14 8.69 11.46
N LYS A 112 -1.94 9.81 12.16
CA LYS A 112 -1.54 9.84 13.56
C LYS A 112 -2.79 9.79 14.43
N PRO A 113 -2.96 8.77 15.28
CA PRO A 113 -4.00 8.78 16.29
C PRO A 113 -3.84 9.97 17.26
N GLY A 114 -4.94 10.48 17.81
CA GLY A 114 -4.92 11.68 18.65
C GLY A 114 -3.98 11.61 19.85
N GLU A 115 -3.42 12.74 20.26
CA GLU A 115 -2.39 12.84 21.32
C GLU A 115 -2.80 12.20 22.64
N ALA A 116 -4.08 12.32 23.02
CA ALA A 116 -4.60 11.72 24.25
C ALA A 116 -4.53 10.19 24.24
N MET A 117 -4.61 9.58 23.06
CA MET A 117 -4.49 8.13 22.91
C MET A 117 -3.00 7.73 22.88
N LEU A 118 -2.12 8.52 22.24
CA LEU A 118 -0.67 8.24 22.21
C LEU A 118 -0.09 8.33 23.61
N ALA A 119 -0.57 9.27 24.43
CA ALA A 119 -0.22 9.39 25.84
C ALA A 119 -0.67 8.19 26.69
N ARG A 120 -1.74 7.47 26.29
CA ARG A 120 -2.28 6.31 27.02
C ARG A 120 -1.63 4.99 26.62
N CYS A 121 -1.37 4.80 25.33
CA CYS A 121 -0.85 3.55 24.79
C CYS A 121 0.67 3.56 24.63
N GLY A 122 1.29 4.73 24.50
CA GLY A 122 2.74 4.89 24.30
C GLY A 122 3.20 4.58 22.88
N THR A 123 2.71 3.49 22.27
CA THR A 123 3.11 3.05 20.92
C THR A 123 1.90 2.73 20.04
N SER A 124 2.09 2.79 18.72
CA SER A 124 1.10 2.36 17.73
C SER A 124 0.69 0.90 17.89
N THR A 125 1.63 0.03 18.30
CA THR A 125 1.37 -1.40 18.48
C THR A 125 0.41 -1.64 19.64
N ALA A 126 0.70 -1.06 20.81
CA ALA A 126 -0.17 -1.18 21.99
C ALA A 126 -1.58 -0.62 21.74
N TYR A 127 -1.69 0.38 20.85
CA TYR A 127 -2.98 0.88 20.44
C TYR A 127 -3.77 -0.08 19.54
N CYS A 128 -3.12 -0.64 18.51
CA CYS A 128 -3.75 -1.60 17.63
C CYS A 128 -4.23 -2.83 18.41
N GLU A 129 -3.45 -3.30 19.38
CA GLU A 129 -3.84 -4.35 20.32
C GLU A 129 -5.06 -3.95 21.16
N ALA A 130 -5.04 -2.76 21.77
CA ALA A 130 -6.16 -2.28 22.57
C ALA A 130 -7.47 -2.11 21.75
N LEU A 131 -7.35 -1.66 20.49
CA LEU A 131 -8.48 -1.57 19.55
C LEU A 131 -9.02 -2.95 19.19
N LEU A 132 -8.13 -3.92 18.94
CA LEU A 132 -8.53 -5.28 18.62
C LEU A 132 -9.26 -5.94 19.79
N GLU A 133 -8.76 -5.76 21.01
CA GLU A 133 -9.39 -6.35 22.21
C GLU A 133 -10.73 -5.72 22.55
N ARG A 134 -10.81 -4.38 22.51
CA ARG A 134 -11.96 -3.62 23.05
C ARG A 134 -13.03 -3.34 22.02
N ALA A 135 -12.62 -3.01 20.80
CA ALA A 135 -13.53 -2.61 19.72
C ALA A 135 -13.63 -3.67 18.61
N ARG A 136 -12.83 -4.75 18.68
CA ARG A 136 -12.75 -5.78 17.62
C ARG A 136 -12.38 -5.20 16.26
N VAL A 137 -11.56 -4.14 16.26
CA VAL A 137 -11.07 -3.48 15.06
C VAL A 137 -9.58 -3.79 14.89
N ALA A 138 -9.21 -4.40 13.77
CA ALA A 138 -7.82 -4.65 13.42
C ALA A 138 -7.26 -3.49 12.58
N LEU A 139 -6.12 -2.94 13.02
CA LEU A 139 -5.33 -1.95 12.29
C LEU A 139 -3.88 -2.44 12.17
N THR A 140 -3.12 -1.92 11.20
CA THR A 140 -1.67 -2.17 11.12
C THR A 140 -0.92 -1.08 11.89
N PRO A 141 -0.03 -1.43 12.84
CA PRO A 141 0.86 -0.47 13.49
C PRO A 141 1.77 0.20 12.46
N GLY A 142 2.06 1.49 12.65
CA GLY A 142 2.94 2.21 11.74
C GLY A 142 4.41 1.77 11.81
N ALA A 143 4.83 1.19 12.94
CA ALA A 143 6.18 0.64 13.12
C ALA A 143 6.55 -0.45 12.08
N ASP A 144 5.55 -1.14 11.51
CA ASP A 144 5.75 -2.15 10.45
C ASP A 144 6.14 -1.51 9.10
N VAL A 145 5.89 -0.21 8.94
CA VAL A 145 6.05 0.52 7.67
C VAL A 145 7.20 1.54 7.74
N ASP A 146 7.34 2.26 8.85
CA ASP A 146 8.38 3.27 9.07
C ASP A 146 9.08 3.01 10.41
N THR A 147 10.36 2.60 10.34
CA THR A 147 11.16 2.29 11.53
C THR A 147 11.62 3.51 12.31
N ALA A 148 11.56 4.71 11.73
CA ALA A 148 12.01 5.95 12.36
C ALA A 148 10.86 6.69 13.06
N HIS A 149 9.69 6.77 12.42
CA HIS A 149 8.56 7.56 12.95
C HIS A 149 7.26 6.76 13.09
N GLY A 150 7.24 5.49 12.69
CA GLY A 150 6.02 4.69 12.59
C GLY A 150 5.33 4.40 13.92
N GLU A 151 6.02 4.48 15.05
CA GLU A 151 5.41 4.27 16.37
C GLU A 151 4.27 5.24 16.70
N GLN A 152 4.20 6.37 15.99
CA GLN A 152 3.14 7.38 16.19
C GLN A 152 1.98 7.25 15.21
N TYR A 153 2.06 6.34 14.24
CA TYR A 153 1.11 6.25 13.14
C TYR A 153 0.42 4.90 13.09
N VAL A 154 -0.72 4.86 12.42
CA VAL A 154 -1.44 3.64 12.09
C VAL A 154 -1.83 3.64 10.62
N ARG A 155 -1.96 2.43 10.06
CA ARG A 155 -2.51 2.21 8.74
C ARG A 155 -3.85 1.47 8.83
N LEU A 156 -4.90 2.11 8.37
CA LEU A 156 -6.21 1.50 8.14
C LEU A 156 -6.29 1.02 6.69
N SER A 157 -6.69 -0.23 6.49
CA SER A 157 -7.08 -0.75 5.16
C SER A 157 -8.59 -0.69 5.02
N PHE A 158 -9.07 -0.17 3.89
CA PHE A 158 -10.48 -0.14 3.53
C PHE A 158 -10.79 -1.00 2.29
N ALA A 159 -9.91 -1.98 1.99
CA ALA A 159 -10.13 -2.95 0.92
C ALA A 159 -10.98 -4.17 1.31
N ALA A 160 -11.33 -4.32 2.59
CA ALA A 160 -12.13 -5.45 3.06
C ALA A 160 -13.65 -5.29 2.81
N GLY A 161 -14.07 -4.16 2.23
CA GLY A 161 -15.48 -3.81 2.00
C GLY A 161 -15.80 -3.49 0.55
#